data_AF-A0A2H5PBZ2-F1
#
_entry.id   AF-A0A2H5PBZ2-F1
#
_cell.length_a   1.000
_cell.length_b   1.000
_cell.length_c   1.000
_cell.angle_alpha   90.00
_cell.angle_beta   90.00
_cell.angle_gamma   90.00
#
_symmetry.space_group_name_H-M   'P 1'
#
loop_
_entity.id
_entity.type
_entity.pdbx_description
1 polymer ?
#
loop_
_entity_poly.entity_id
_entity_poly.type
_entity_poly.pdbx_seq_one_letter_code
_entity_poly.pdbx_strand_id
1 'polypeptide(L)'
;MFSKNENKTGLDKSTIQDYARKIGADGDGNMQYESEFEVPSGFGEIGAILVENEHHKEMYLKDIVLDGLPNGPVNVTCNSWLHSKHDNKQKRVFFTNKLYLPSQTPDGLKRYRAEELTILRGNGQGERKTYDRIYDYDVYNDLGDPDKKPELARPVLGGKQNPYPRRCRTGRPRCDTG
;
A
#
# COMPACT_ATOMS: atom_id res chain seq x y z
N MET A 1 5.52 -14.84 -1.87
CA MET A 1 6.68 -14.26 -1.14
C MET A 1 7.83 -13.99 -2.09
N PHE A 2 8.74 -13.07 -1.72
CA PHE A 2 9.92 -12.71 -2.52
C PHE A 2 11.22 -12.86 -1.74
N SER A 3 12.31 -13.16 -2.46
CA SER A 3 13.63 -13.25 -1.86
C SER A 3 14.51 -12.02 -2.12
N LYS A 4 15.44 -11.80 -1.19
CA LYS A 4 16.54 -10.83 -1.19
C LYS A 4 17.58 -11.05 -2.30
N ASN A 5 17.76 -12.26 -2.81
CA ASN A 5 18.84 -12.60 -3.75
C ASN A 5 18.32 -12.93 -5.17
N GLU A 6 18.91 -12.31 -6.19
CA GLU A 6 18.82 -12.80 -7.57
C GLU A 6 19.80 -13.97 -7.84
N ASN A 7 19.45 -14.81 -8.81
CA ASN A 7 20.43 -15.62 -9.53
C ASN A 7 21.32 -14.70 -10.39
N LYS A 8 22.52 -15.14 -10.77
CA LYS A 8 23.50 -14.42 -11.63
C LYS A 8 22.97 -13.96 -13.01
N THR A 9 21.67 -14.09 -13.28
CA THR A 9 20.99 -13.91 -14.56
C THR A 9 20.03 -12.72 -14.60
N GLY A 10 19.84 -11.96 -13.51
CA GLY A 10 18.99 -10.74 -13.52
C GLY A 10 17.49 -11.00 -13.61
N LEU A 11 17.03 -12.19 -13.19
CA LEU A 11 15.62 -12.58 -13.19
C LEU A 11 15.11 -12.69 -11.75
N ASP A 12 14.03 -11.96 -11.46
CA ASP A 12 13.21 -12.11 -10.24
C ASP A 12 12.96 -13.61 -10.00
N LYS A 13 13.26 -14.11 -8.80
CA LYS A 13 12.90 -15.49 -8.43
C LYS A 13 11.39 -15.65 -8.48
N SER A 14 10.93 -16.79 -8.99
CA SER A 14 9.50 -17.11 -9.07
C SER A 14 8.83 -16.95 -7.70
N THR A 15 7.68 -16.31 -7.66
CA THR A 15 6.91 -16.14 -6.44
C THR A 15 6.34 -17.46 -5.94
N ILE A 16 6.53 -17.74 -4.66
CA ILE A 16 5.78 -18.80 -3.97
C ILE A 16 4.43 -18.22 -3.52
N GLN A 17 3.35 -18.94 -3.81
CA GLN A 17 1.98 -18.54 -3.52
C GLN A 17 1.19 -19.68 -2.88
N ASP A 18 0.27 -19.33 -2.00
CA ASP A 18 -0.72 -20.24 -1.42
C ASP A 18 -1.89 -19.42 -0.84
N TYR A 19 -2.98 -20.09 -0.46
CA TYR A 19 -4.17 -19.48 0.13
C TYR A 19 -4.24 -19.71 1.64
N ALA A 20 -4.36 -18.61 2.39
CA ALA A 20 -4.53 -18.71 3.84
C ALA A 20 -5.97 -19.07 4.21
N ARG A 21 -6.12 -20.04 5.11
CA ARG A 21 -7.40 -20.45 5.69
C ARG A 21 -7.60 -19.81 7.06
N LYS A 22 -8.82 -19.39 7.36
CA LYS A 22 -9.21 -18.88 8.67
C LYS A 22 -9.12 -20.02 9.70
N ILE A 23 -8.38 -19.82 10.78
CA ILE A 23 -8.20 -20.85 11.84
C ILE A 23 -8.97 -20.53 13.12
N GLY A 24 -9.25 -19.25 13.39
CA GLY A 24 -9.95 -18.84 14.61
C GLY A 24 -9.64 -17.40 15.00
N ALA A 25 -10.19 -16.94 16.13
CA ALA A 25 -9.79 -15.68 16.74
C ALA A 25 -8.81 -15.95 17.89
N ASP A 26 -7.86 -15.04 18.09
CA ASP A 26 -6.99 -15.05 19.26
C ASP A 26 -7.72 -14.55 20.53
N GLY A 27 -7.02 -14.53 21.67
CA GLY A 27 -7.57 -14.06 22.94
C GLY A 27 -7.98 -12.58 22.95
N ASP A 28 -7.48 -11.78 22.00
CA ASP A 28 -7.82 -10.37 21.83
C ASP A 28 -8.94 -10.16 20.79
N GLY A 29 -9.48 -11.25 20.23
CA GLY A 29 -10.53 -11.22 19.20
C GLY A 29 -10.02 -10.95 17.78
N ASN A 30 -8.71 -10.94 17.55
CA ASN A 30 -8.15 -10.80 16.19
C ASN A 30 -8.30 -12.10 15.41
N MET A 31 -8.82 -12.01 14.19
CA MET A 31 -8.95 -13.16 13.32
C MET A 31 -7.60 -13.62 12.77
N GLN A 32 -7.27 -14.89 12.97
CA GLN A 32 -6.06 -15.53 12.46
C GLN A 32 -6.33 -16.33 11.19
N TYR A 33 -5.38 -16.25 10.27
CA TYR A 33 -5.34 -16.98 9.00
C TYR A 33 -3.98 -17.65 8.87
N GLU A 34 -3.95 -18.86 8.34
CA GLU A 34 -2.74 -19.69 8.25
C GLU A 34 -2.62 -20.34 6.87
N SER A 35 -1.39 -20.47 6.39
CA SER A 35 -1.03 -21.18 5.15
C SER A 35 0.35 -21.80 5.33
N GLU A 36 0.56 -22.95 4.70
CA GLU A 36 1.83 -23.68 4.70
C GLU A 36 2.32 -23.84 3.27
N PHE A 37 3.57 -23.49 3.02
CA PHE A 37 4.18 -23.59 1.69
C PHE A 37 5.66 -23.94 1.80
N GLU A 38 6.17 -24.64 0.79
CA GLU A 38 7.58 -25.02 0.74
C GLU A 38 8.45 -23.90 0.15
N VAL A 39 9.50 -23.52 0.88
CA VAL A 39 10.51 -22.56 0.43
C VAL A 39 11.77 -23.31 0.01
N PRO A 40 12.15 -23.31 -1.28
CA PRO A 40 13.38 -23.97 -1.72
C PRO A 40 14.61 -23.41 -1.00
N SER A 41 15.59 -24.26 -0.68
CA SER A 41 16.83 -23.83 -0.01
C SER A 41 17.60 -22.75 -0.77
N GLY A 42 17.51 -22.75 -2.11
CA GLY A 42 18.08 -21.73 -2.98
C GLY A 42 17.26 -20.44 -3.09
N PHE A 43 16.09 -20.33 -2.44
CA PHE A 43 15.23 -19.15 -2.52
C PHE A 43 15.94 -17.93 -1.96
N GLY A 44 16.62 -18.06 -0.83
CA GLY A 44 17.29 -16.97 -0.11
C GLY A 44 16.37 -16.33 0.93
N GLU A 45 16.83 -15.27 1.58
CA GLU A 45 16.08 -14.60 2.65
C GLU A 45 14.79 -13.94 2.13
N ILE A 46 13.65 -14.14 2.81
CA ILE A 46 12.38 -13.52 2.43
C ILE A 46 12.38 -12.04 2.82
N GLY A 47 12.14 -11.14 1.85
CA GLY A 47 12.21 -9.70 2.04
C GLY A 47 10.87 -8.96 1.94
N ALA A 48 9.89 -9.57 1.27
CA ALA A 48 8.56 -9.00 1.11
C ALA A 48 7.50 -10.07 0.81
N ILE A 49 6.25 -9.72 1.07
CA ILE A 49 5.06 -10.56 0.89
C ILE A 49 4.02 -9.79 0.09
N LEU A 50 3.42 -10.43 -0.92
CA LEU A 50 2.20 -9.94 -1.55
C LEU A 50 1.00 -10.55 -0.86
N VAL A 51 0.02 -9.71 -0.57
CA VAL A 51 -1.27 -10.11 -0.01
C VAL A 51 -2.38 -9.66 -0.95
N GLU A 52 -3.31 -10.56 -1.20
CA GLU A 52 -4.55 -10.32 -1.92
C GLU A 52 -5.71 -10.69 -1.00
N ASN A 53 -6.68 -9.78 -0.87
CA ASN A 53 -7.86 -10.04 -0.07
C ASN A 53 -8.96 -10.61 -0.98
N GLU A 54 -9.21 -11.91 -0.83
CA GLU A 54 -10.23 -12.67 -1.55
C GLU A 54 -11.66 -12.37 -1.07
N HIS A 55 -11.83 -11.71 0.08
CA HIS A 55 -13.16 -11.35 0.58
C HIS A 55 -13.74 -10.16 -0.19
N HIS A 56 -15.06 -10.09 -0.25
CA HIS A 56 -15.80 -8.97 -0.84
C HIS A 56 -15.77 -7.67 -0.01
N LYS A 57 -15.14 -7.69 1.17
CA LYS A 57 -15.05 -6.53 2.06
C LYS A 57 -13.59 -6.31 2.45
N GLU A 58 -13.26 -5.07 2.77
CA GLU A 58 -11.96 -4.71 3.30
C GLU A 58 -11.66 -5.44 4.62
N MET A 59 -10.38 -5.71 4.86
CA MET A 59 -9.89 -6.29 6.11
C MET A 59 -8.71 -5.49 6.64
N TYR A 60 -8.61 -5.34 7.96
CA TYR A 60 -7.45 -4.73 8.57
C TYR A 60 -6.39 -5.82 8.85
N LEU A 61 -5.26 -5.73 8.15
CA LEU A 61 -4.13 -6.64 8.36
C LEU A 61 -3.14 -6.03 9.35
N LYS A 62 -3.00 -6.66 10.51
CA LYS A 62 -2.12 -6.22 11.60
C LYS A 62 -0.66 -6.58 11.33
N ASP A 63 -0.39 -7.88 11.19
CA ASP A 63 0.94 -8.43 10.99
C ASP A 63 0.89 -9.76 10.21
N ILE A 64 2.04 -10.17 9.70
CA ILE A 64 2.27 -11.52 9.16
C ILE A 64 3.50 -12.08 9.86
N VAL A 65 3.40 -13.32 10.31
CA VAL A 65 4.50 -14.08 10.90
C VAL A 65 4.86 -15.23 9.96
N LEU A 66 6.13 -15.30 9.56
CA LEU A 66 6.69 -16.42 8.80
C LEU A 66 7.49 -17.29 9.75
N ASP A 67 6.93 -18.43 10.15
CA ASP A 67 7.61 -19.41 10.99
C ASP A 67 8.26 -20.53 10.16
N GLY A 68 9.08 -21.38 10.78
CA GLY A 68 9.71 -22.54 10.15
C GLY A 68 10.90 -22.22 9.24
N LEU A 69 11.39 -20.98 9.25
CA LEU A 69 12.58 -20.59 8.48
C LEU A 69 13.88 -20.99 9.21
N PRO A 70 14.97 -21.32 8.49
CA PRO A 70 16.23 -21.77 9.11
C PRO A 70 16.85 -20.76 10.09
N ASN A 71 16.55 -19.46 9.91
CA ASN A 71 17.08 -18.38 10.74
C ASN A 71 16.08 -17.90 11.81
N GLY A 72 15.04 -18.68 12.08
CA GLY A 72 13.95 -18.33 12.99
C GLY A 72 12.84 -17.51 12.33
N PRO A 73 11.79 -17.16 13.10
CA PRO A 73 10.61 -16.52 12.56
C PRO A 73 10.89 -15.10 12.06
N VAL A 74 10.21 -14.71 10.98
CA VAL A 74 10.29 -13.36 10.40
C VAL A 74 8.95 -12.65 10.54
N ASN A 75 8.97 -11.50 11.21
CA ASN A 75 7.78 -10.67 11.41
C ASN A 75 7.70 -9.56 10.36
N VAL A 76 6.49 -9.34 9.87
CA VAL A 76 6.13 -8.27 8.94
C VAL A 76 5.04 -7.43 9.60
N THR A 77 5.36 -6.19 9.96
CA THR A 77 4.37 -5.27 10.53
C THR A 77 3.60 -4.58 9.41
N CYS A 78 2.29 -4.85 9.32
CA CYS A 78 1.46 -4.41 8.20
C CYS A 78 0.66 -3.15 8.53
N ASN A 79 -0.13 -3.19 9.62
CA ASN A 79 -1.00 -2.12 10.11
C ASN A 79 -1.72 -1.34 8.99
N SER A 80 -2.43 -2.07 8.13
CA SER A 80 -3.09 -1.48 6.98
C SER A 80 -4.38 -2.18 6.64
N TRP A 81 -5.37 -1.38 6.23
CA TRP A 81 -6.53 -1.88 5.50
C TRP A 81 -6.11 -2.46 4.15
N LEU A 82 -6.68 -3.62 3.81
CA LEU A 82 -6.60 -4.29 2.52
C LEU A 82 -7.96 -4.16 1.85
N HIS A 83 -8.01 -3.53 0.68
CA HIS A 83 -9.22 -3.51 -0.13
C HIS A 83 -9.56 -4.91 -0.62
N SER A 84 -10.83 -5.14 -0.90
CA SER A 84 -11.28 -6.33 -1.62
C SER A 84 -10.66 -6.35 -3.02
N LYS A 85 -10.21 -7.52 -3.50
CA LYS A 85 -9.70 -7.65 -4.88
C LYS A 85 -10.73 -7.28 -5.95
N HIS A 86 -12.01 -7.27 -5.57
CA HIS A 86 -13.11 -6.88 -6.44
C HIS A 86 -13.23 -5.35 -6.59
N ASP A 87 -12.71 -4.58 -5.64
CA ASP A 87 -12.63 -3.11 -5.72
C ASP A 87 -11.36 -2.66 -6.45
N ASN A 88 -10.23 -3.32 -6.16
CA ASN A 88 -8.95 -3.09 -6.83
C ASN A 88 -8.18 -4.41 -6.93
N LYS A 89 -7.78 -4.80 -8.14
CA LYS A 89 -7.07 -6.07 -8.41
C LYS A 89 -5.58 -6.03 -8.02
N GLN A 90 -5.09 -4.88 -7.57
CA GLN A 90 -3.67 -4.71 -7.28
C GLN A 90 -3.31 -5.30 -5.92
N LYS A 91 -2.47 -6.35 -5.95
CA LYS A 91 -1.93 -6.97 -4.74
C LYS A 91 -1.17 -5.96 -3.87
N ARG A 92 -1.26 -6.13 -2.56
CA ARG A 92 -0.59 -5.28 -1.57
C ARG A 92 0.75 -5.87 -1.18
N VAL A 93 1.82 -5.10 -1.29
CA VAL A 93 3.16 -5.51 -0.86
C VAL A 93 3.42 -5.04 0.58
N PHE A 94 3.97 -5.94 1.39
CA PHE A 94 4.47 -5.65 2.73
C PHE A 94 5.93 -6.11 2.82
N PHE A 95 6.79 -5.24 3.35
CA PHE A 95 8.22 -5.51 3.50
C PHE A 95 8.53 -5.99 4.93
N THR A 96 9.53 -6.85 5.07
CA THR A 96 10.01 -7.23 6.41
C THR A 96 10.57 -6.01 7.15
N ASN A 97 10.67 -6.10 8.48
CA ASN A 97 11.10 -4.98 9.33
C ASN A 97 12.60 -4.60 9.18
N LYS A 98 13.31 -5.15 8.18
CA LYS A 98 14.70 -4.80 7.89
C LYS A 98 14.78 -3.47 7.13
N LEU A 99 15.59 -2.55 7.65
CA LEU A 99 15.73 -1.20 7.10
C LEU A 99 16.84 -1.14 6.04
N TYR A 100 16.54 -0.49 4.92
CA TYR A 100 17.50 -0.29 3.83
C TYR A 100 17.42 1.15 3.29
N LEU A 101 18.57 1.80 3.16
CA LEU A 101 18.69 2.97 2.28
C LEU A 101 18.36 2.58 0.83
N PRO A 102 17.97 3.53 -0.04
CA PRO A 102 17.70 3.22 -1.45
C PRO A 102 18.87 2.48 -2.13
N SER A 103 20.11 2.91 -1.88
CA SER A 103 21.33 2.27 -2.43
C SER A 103 21.64 0.90 -1.83
N GLN A 104 21.06 0.57 -0.67
CA GLN A 104 21.25 -0.69 0.04
C GLN A 104 20.06 -1.64 -0.13
N THR A 105 19.03 -1.23 -0.89
CA THR A 105 17.87 -2.08 -1.14
C THR A 105 18.32 -3.31 -1.92
N PRO A 106 18.07 -4.54 -1.42
CA PRO A 106 18.44 -5.75 -2.13
C PRO A 106 17.84 -5.79 -3.53
N ASP A 107 18.56 -6.34 -4.50
CA ASP A 107 18.20 -6.28 -5.92
C ASP A 107 16.78 -6.81 -6.18
N GLY A 108 16.44 -7.98 -5.62
CA GLY A 108 15.11 -8.58 -5.73
C GLY A 108 13.97 -7.79 -5.06
N LEU A 109 14.27 -6.72 -4.32
CA LEU A 109 13.27 -5.82 -3.72
C LEU A 109 13.18 -4.45 -4.40
N LYS A 110 14.14 -4.10 -5.27
CA LYS A 110 14.20 -2.76 -5.89
C LYS A 110 12.96 -2.45 -6.72
N ARG A 111 12.51 -3.42 -7.52
CA ARG A 111 11.31 -3.28 -8.36
C ARG A 111 10.07 -3.01 -7.51
N TYR A 112 9.81 -3.87 -6.51
CA TYR A 112 8.65 -3.71 -5.63
C TYR A 112 8.66 -2.40 -4.84
N ARG A 113 9.85 -1.96 -4.38
CA ARG A 113 10.01 -0.66 -3.74
C ARG A 113 9.64 0.48 -4.68
N ALA A 114 10.09 0.44 -5.93
CA ALA A 114 9.79 1.47 -6.92
C ALA A 114 8.31 1.47 -7.35
N GLU A 115 7.73 0.30 -7.56
CA GLU A 115 6.32 0.12 -7.91
C GLU A 115 5.42 0.64 -6.80
N GLU A 116 5.64 0.24 -5.54
CA GLU A 116 4.82 0.69 -4.41
C GLU A 116 4.89 2.21 -4.23
N LEU A 117 6.08 2.82 -4.40
CA LEU A 117 6.21 4.28 -4.39
C LEU A 117 5.44 4.96 -5.55
N THR A 118 5.37 4.31 -6.71
CA THR A 118 4.61 4.83 -7.87
C THR A 118 3.12 4.76 -7.60
N ILE A 119 2.64 3.64 -7.06
CA ILE A 119 1.25 3.44 -6.62
C ILE A 119 0.85 4.50 -5.60
N LEU A 120 1.70 4.75 -4.60
CA LEU A 120 1.43 5.74 -3.55
C LEU A 120 1.39 7.19 -4.07
N ARG A 121 2.07 7.52 -5.18
CA ARG A 121 2.00 8.85 -5.80
C ARG A 121 0.78 9.01 -6.69
N GLY A 122 0.32 7.93 -7.33
CA GLY A 122 -0.73 7.98 -8.34
C GLY A 122 -0.32 8.78 -9.58
N ASN A 123 -1.30 9.28 -10.33
CA ASN A 123 -1.11 9.94 -11.62
C ASN A 123 -1.60 11.41 -11.66
N GLY A 124 -1.98 11.98 -10.51
CA GLY A 124 -2.50 13.35 -10.42
C GLY A 124 -3.92 13.57 -10.95
N GLN A 125 -4.63 12.51 -11.33
CA GLN A 125 -5.96 12.58 -11.95
C GLN A 125 -7.01 11.80 -11.16
N GLY A 126 -8.29 11.97 -11.50
CA GLY A 126 -9.42 11.26 -10.89
C GLY A 126 -9.78 11.72 -9.48
N GLU A 127 -10.99 11.39 -9.05
CA GLU A 127 -11.47 11.58 -7.68
C GLU A 127 -10.92 10.45 -6.78
N ARG A 128 -10.46 10.80 -5.56
CA ARG A 128 -9.98 9.82 -4.59
C ARG A 128 -11.12 8.94 -4.06
N LYS A 129 -10.89 7.63 -4.02
CA LYS A 129 -11.80 6.64 -3.43
C LYS A 129 -11.36 6.25 -2.03
N THR A 130 -12.26 5.66 -1.25
CA THR A 130 -11.99 5.31 0.17
C THR A 130 -10.86 4.31 0.35
N TYR A 131 -10.64 3.44 -0.64
CA TYR A 131 -9.55 2.47 -0.66
C TYR A 131 -8.24 3.00 -1.29
N ASP A 132 -8.23 4.23 -1.83
CA ASP A 132 -7.03 4.81 -2.43
C ASP A 132 -5.99 5.10 -1.33
N ARG A 133 -4.74 4.76 -1.63
CA ARG A 133 -3.57 5.16 -0.83
C ARG A 133 -2.69 6.16 -1.60
N ILE A 134 -3.34 7.00 -2.41
CA ILE A 134 -2.68 7.95 -3.28
C ILE A 134 -2.47 9.25 -2.51
N TYR A 135 -1.21 9.65 -2.37
CA TYR A 135 -0.77 10.88 -1.74
C TYR A 135 -0.28 11.84 -2.81
N ASP A 136 -1.01 12.92 -2.98
CA ASP A 136 -0.71 13.98 -3.94
C ASP A 136 -1.18 15.33 -3.40
N TYR A 137 -0.76 16.41 -4.04
CA TYR A 137 -0.90 17.77 -3.54
C TYR A 137 -1.92 18.58 -4.32
N ASP A 138 -2.59 19.49 -3.63
CA ASP A 138 -3.48 20.47 -4.24
C ASP A 138 -3.51 21.74 -3.37
N VAL A 139 -4.10 22.80 -3.90
CA VAL A 139 -4.31 24.09 -3.21
C VAL A 139 -5.58 24.06 -2.37
N TYR A 140 -5.74 25.03 -1.46
CA TYR A 140 -7.00 25.21 -0.73
C TYR A 140 -7.98 25.98 -1.61
N ASN A 141 -8.66 25.24 -2.48
CA ASN A 141 -9.76 25.70 -3.34
C ASN A 141 -11.10 25.05 -2.94
N ASP A 142 -11.14 24.38 -1.80
CA ASP A 142 -12.22 23.52 -1.31
C ASP A 142 -12.84 24.01 0.01
N LEU A 143 -12.60 25.28 0.37
CA LEU A 143 -13.11 25.91 1.60
C LEU A 143 -14.41 26.70 1.38
N GLY A 144 -14.68 27.15 0.15
CA GLY A 144 -15.88 27.91 -0.21
C GLY A 144 -16.98 27.01 -0.75
N ASP A 145 -18.21 27.55 -0.79
CA ASP A 145 -19.39 26.87 -1.36
C ASP A 145 -20.26 27.86 -2.18
N PRO A 146 -19.72 28.41 -3.29
CA PRO A 146 -20.39 29.45 -4.08
C PRO A 146 -21.67 28.95 -4.78
N ASP A 147 -21.76 27.66 -5.13
CA ASP A 147 -22.96 27.07 -5.75
C ASP A 147 -24.17 27.16 -4.82
N LYS A 148 -23.96 27.06 -3.50
CA LYS A 148 -25.02 27.23 -2.51
C LYS A 148 -25.41 28.69 -2.33
N LYS A 149 -24.42 29.58 -2.17
CA LYS A 149 -24.60 31.04 -2.06
C LYS A 149 -23.33 31.77 -2.50
N PRO A 150 -23.42 32.84 -3.32
CA PRO A 150 -22.26 33.62 -3.74
C PRO A 150 -21.41 34.17 -2.59
N GLU A 151 -22.03 34.51 -1.45
CA GLU A 151 -21.37 35.01 -0.23
C GLU A 151 -20.44 33.98 0.44
N LEU A 152 -20.60 32.70 0.12
CA LEU A 152 -19.75 31.61 0.61
C LEU A 152 -18.51 31.40 -0.27
N ALA A 153 -18.31 32.21 -1.32
CA ALA A 153 -17.08 32.22 -2.08
C ALA A 153 -15.86 32.54 -1.18
N ARG A 154 -14.76 31.83 -1.40
CA ARG A 154 -13.50 32.04 -0.68
C ARG A 154 -12.35 32.10 -1.69
N PRO A 155 -11.33 32.95 -1.45
CA PRO A 155 -10.16 32.99 -2.32
C PRO A 155 -9.38 31.67 -2.21
N VAL A 156 -8.77 31.25 -3.33
CA VAL A 156 -7.87 30.10 -3.34
C VAL A 156 -6.57 30.43 -2.60
N LEU A 157 -6.12 29.55 -1.71
CA LEU A 157 -4.85 29.67 -0.99
C LEU A 157 -3.83 28.63 -1.51
N GLY A 158 -2.63 29.08 -1.87
CA GLY A 158 -1.55 28.25 -2.43
C GLY A 158 -0.92 28.77 -3.73
N GLY A 159 -1.35 29.92 -4.24
CA GLY A 159 -0.81 30.57 -5.44
C GLY A 159 0.27 31.61 -5.15
N LYS A 160 0.70 32.37 -6.17
CA LYS A 160 1.63 33.50 -5.98
C LYS A 160 0.98 34.64 -5.21
N GLN A 161 -0.30 34.88 -5.45
CA GLN A 161 -1.08 35.97 -4.84
C GLN A 161 -1.39 35.70 -3.37
N ASN A 162 -1.76 34.45 -3.04
CA ASN A 162 -2.01 33.99 -1.68
C ASN A 162 -1.12 32.76 -1.39
N PRO A 163 0.17 32.95 -1.07
CA PRO A 163 1.07 31.83 -0.75
C PRO A 163 0.55 31.05 0.46
N TYR A 164 0.51 29.72 0.33
CA TYR A 164 0.06 28.83 1.40
C TYR A 164 0.59 27.41 1.18
N PRO A 165 0.80 26.61 2.25
CA PRO A 165 1.10 25.19 2.12
C PRO A 165 0.07 24.45 1.26
N ARG A 166 0.51 23.35 0.65
CA ARG A 166 -0.38 22.43 -0.07
C ARG A 166 -1.13 21.54 0.91
N ARG A 167 -2.30 21.07 0.48
CA ARG A 167 -3.09 20.03 1.15
C ARG A 167 -3.12 18.75 0.33
N CYS A 168 -3.66 17.67 0.89
CA CYS A 168 -3.86 16.42 0.16
C CYS A 168 -4.92 16.57 -0.94
N ARG A 169 -4.59 16.18 -2.17
CA ARG A 169 -5.49 16.21 -3.32
C ARG A 169 -6.66 15.24 -3.12
N THR A 170 -7.89 15.73 -3.29
CA THR A 170 -9.14 14.95 -3.21
C THR A 170 -9.69 14.61 -4.59
N GLY A 171 -9.46 15.47 -5.58
CA GLY A 171 -9.92 15.26 -6.96
C GLY A 171 -11.44 15.34 -7.14
N ARG A 172 -12.19 15.85 -6.15
CA ARG A 172 -13.60 16.17 -6.31
C ARG A 172 -13.79 17.22 -7.41
N PRO A 173 -14.91 17.21 -8.14
CA PRO A 173 -15.22 18.24 -9.13
C PRO A 173 -15.17 19.65 -8.54
N ARG A 174 -14.90 20.63 -9.40
CA ARG A 174 -15.04 22.04 -9.05
C ARG A 174 -16.52 22.41 -8.98
N CYS A 175 -16.82 23.49 -8.28
CA CYS A 175 -18.12 24.14 -8.33
C CYS A 175 -18.48 24.55 -9.76
N ASP A 176 -19.77 24.56 -10.08
CA ASP A 176 -20.26 24.98 -11.40
C ASP A 176 -20.13 26.50 -11.59
N THR A 177 -20.22 27.25 -10.49
CA THR A 177 -20.13 28.71 -10.46
C THR A 177 -18.69 29.26 -10.37
N GLY A 178 -17.65 28.42 -10.55
CA GLY A 178 -16.24 28.76 -10.34
C GLY A 178 -15.28 28.46 -11.48
#